data_AF-A0AAV4LN09-F1
#
_entry.id   AF-A0AAV4LN09-F1
#
_cell.length_a   1.000
_cell.length_b   1.000
_cell.length_c   1.000
_cell.angle_alpha   90.00
_cell.angle_beta   90.00
_cell.angle_gamma   90.00
#
_symmetry.space_group_name_H-M   'P 1'
#
loop_
_entity.id
_entity.type
_entity.pdbx_description
1 polymer ?
#
loop_
_entity_poly.entity_id
_entity_poly.type
_entity_poly.pdbx_seq_one_letter_code
_entity_poly.pdbx_strand_id
1 'polypeptide(L)' 'MQGIEMHLYCCKDCNVLFGIETAFEDQSVIVCPVCQSDENLLDGGTGLVEITRQPEVWDE' A
#
# COMPACT_ATOMS: atom_id res chain seq x y z
N MET A 1 -3.22 3.67 -21.11
CA MET A 1 -3.26 4.07 -19.68
C MET A 1 -2.56 2.97 -18.92
N GLN A 2 -1.43 3.25 -18.27
CA GLN A 2 -0.70 2.27 -17.45
C GLN A 2 -1.03 2.56 -15.99
N GLY A 3 -1.90 1.74 -15.40
CA GLY A 3 -2.11 1.71 -13.95
C GLY A 3 -0.96 1.01 -13.26
N ILE A 4 -0.75 1.31 -11.98
CA ILE A 4 0.24 0.65 -11.13
C ILE A 4 -0.45 -0.53 -10.44
N GLU A 5 0.09 -1.74 -10.61
CA GLU A 5 -0.41 -2.93 -9.92
C GLU A 5 0.04 -2.91 -8.47
N MET A 6 -0.92 -2.99 -7.56
CA MET A 6 -0.73 -2.90 -6.12
C MET A 6 -1.34 -4.13 -5.45
N HIS A 7 -0.63 -4.70 -4.49
CA HIS A 7 -1.20 -5.65 -3.53
C HIS A 7 -1.63 -4.89 -2.27
N LEU A 8 -2.87 -5.10 -1.84
CA LEU A 8 -3.53 -4.32 -0.79
C LEU A 8 -3.51 -5.10 0.53
N TYR A 9 -3.32 -4.38 1.63
CA TYR A 9 -3.35 -4.91 2.98
C TYR A 9 -4.24 -4.05 3.88
N CYS A 10 -4.99 -4.71 4.75
CA CYS A 10 -5.87 -4.07 5.73
C CYS A 10 -5.45 -4.43 7.15
N CYS A 11 -5.08 -3.44 7.96
CA CYS A 11 -4.83 -3.64 9.39
C CYS A 11 -6.12 -3.38 10.18
N LYS A 12 -6.61 -4.39 10.90
CA LYS A 12 -7.85 -4.24 11.70
C LYS A 12 -7.70 -3.32 12.90
N ASP A 13 -6.54 -3.31 13.54
CA ASP A 13 -6.32 -2.51 14.75
C ASP A 13 -6.28 -1.01 14.43
N CYS A 14 -5.57 -0.66 13.35
CA CYS A 14 -5.43 0.73 12.93
C CYS A 14 -6.54 1.19 11.97
N ASN A 15 -7.39 0.26 11.52
CA ASN A 15 -8.43 0.50 10.50
C ASN A 15 -7.88 1.24 9.27
N VAL A 16 -6.75 0.77 8.76
CA VAL A 16 -6.04 1.37 7.60
C VAL A 16 -5.91 0.36 6.47
N LEU A 17 -6.19 0.82 5.26
CA LEU A 17 -5.94 0.12 4.00
C LEU A 17 -4.74 0.77 3.31
N PHE A 18 -3.76 -0.02 2.92
CA PHE A 18 -2.59 0.46 2.18
C PHE A 18 -2.21 -0.51 1.07
N GLY A 19 -1.52 -0.01 0.05
CA GLY A 19 -1.07 -0.79 -1.09
C GLY A 19 0.44 -0.75 -1.23
N ILE A 20 1.02 -1.85 -1.71
CA ILE A 20 2.43 -1.97 -2.06
C ILE A 20 2.51 -2.40 -3.52
N GLU A 21 3.38 -1.78 -4.32
CA GLU A 21 3.45 -2.13 -5.74
C GLU A 21 3.92 -3.58 -5.89
N THR A 22 3.23 -4.34 -6.72
CA THR A 22 3.55 -5.75 -6.96
C THR A 22 4.95 -5.94 -7.55
N ALA A 23 5.49 -4.89 -8.18
CA ALA A 23 6.84 -4.87 -8.73
C ALA A 23 7.96 -4.87 -7.68
N PHE A 24 7.66 -4.59 -6.40
CA PHE A 24 8.67 -4.73 -5.35
C PHE A 24 8.98 -6.21 -5.10
N GLU A 25 10.24 -6.59 -5.30
CA GLU A 25 10.69 -7.99 -5.27
C GLU A 25 10.60 -8.67 -3.90
N ASP A 26 10.58 -7.89 -2.81
CA ASP A 26 10.56 -8.45 -1.45
C ASP A 26 9.36 -7.93 -0.63
N GLN A 27 8.30 -8.74 -0.64
CA GLN A 27 7.11 -8.58 0.21
C GLN A 27 7.13 -9.61 1.37
N SER A 28 8.30 -10.13 1.76
CA SER A 28 8.40 -11.15 2.81
C SER A 28 8.11 -10.61 4.21
N VAL A 29 8.26 -9.30 4.41
CA VAL A 29 7.99 -8.62 5.69
C VAL A 29 7.09 -7.41 5.42
N ILE A 30 5.78 -7.62 5.50
CA ILE A 30 4.79 -6.55 5.42
C ILE A 30 4.23 -6.28 6.81
N VAL A 31 4.34 -5.02 7.24
CA VAL A 31 3.77 -4.55 8.50
C VAL A 31 2.83 -3.38 8.26
N CYS A 32 1.88 -3.17 9.16
CA CYS A 32 1.05 -1.99 9.15
C CYS A 32 1.92 -0.71 9.27
N PRO A 33 1.75 0.31 8.40
CA PRO A 33 2.55 1.52 8.45
C PRO A 33 2.28 2.38 9.70
N VAL A 34 1.22 2.08 10.46
CA VAL A 34 0.83 2.82 11.67
C VAL A 34 1.38 2.13 12.93
N CYS A 35 1.03 0.87 13.15
CA CYS A 35 1.45 0.14 14.37
C CYS A 35 2.73 -0.68 14.20
N GLN A 36 3.28 -0.78 12.99
CA GLN A 36 4.48 -1.56 12.66
C GLN A 36 4.39 -3.04 13.04
N SER A 37 3.17 -3.57 13.10
CA SER A 37 2.86 -4.97 13.39
C SER A 37 2.13 -5.61 12.22
N ASP A 38 2.33 -6.92 12.05
CA ASP A 38 1.63 -7.79 11.11
C ASP A 38 0.52 -8.63 11.77
N GLU A 39 0.43 -8.62 13.10
CA GLU A 39 -0.46 -9.51 13.88
C GLU A 39 -1.93 -9.44 13.47
N ASN A 40 -2.41 -8.25 13.09
CA ASN A 40 -3.80 -8.00 12.68
C ASN A 40 -3.90 -7.53 11.22
N LEU A 41 -2.91 -7.90 10.40
CA LEU A 41 -2.89 -7.62 8.98
C LEU A 41 -3.70 -8.67 8.20
N LEU A 42 -4.55 -8.21 7.30
CA LEU A 42 -5.29 -9.04 6.36
C LEU A 42 -4.87 -8.75 4.92
N ASP A 43 -4.82 -9.79 4.11
CA ASP A 43 -4.74 -9.71 2.66
C ASP A 43 -6.03 -9.05 2.10
N GLY A 44 -5.87 -7.97 1.34
CA GLY A 44 -6.92 -7.22 0.66
C GLY A 44 -7.02 -7.48 -0.84
N GLY A 45 -6.16 -8.35 -1.39
CA GLY A 45 -6.07 -8.71 -2.81
C GLY A 45 -5.23 -7.76 -3.64
N THR A 46 -5.22 -8.00 -4.96
CA THR A 46 -4.46 -7.19 -5.93
C THR A 46 -5.41 -6.29 -6.73
N GLY A 47 -4.97 -5.08 -7.05
CA GLY A 47 -5.71 -4.12 -7.86
C GLY A 47 -4.83 -3.16 -8.66
N LEU A 48 -5.45 -2.39 -9.56
CA LEU A 48 -4.79 -1.34 -10.33
C LEU A 48 -5.09 0.03 -9.72
N VAL A 49 -4.05 0.80 -9.46
CA VAL A 49 -4.15 2.19 -8.97
C VAL A 49 -3.77 3.15 -10.10
N GLU A 50 -4.53 4.22 -10.22
CA GLU A 50 -4.25 5.32 -11.15
C GLU A 50 -4.05 6.62 -10.36
N ILE A 51 -2.87 7.24 -10.54
CA ILE A 51 -2.60 8.56 -9.95
C ILE A 51 -3.18 9.60 -10.90
N THR A 52 -4.28 10.23 -10.48
CA THR A 52 -4.98 11.24 -11.29
C THR A 52 -4.42 12.65 -11.13
N ARG A 53 -3.64 12.88 -10.06
CA ARG A 53 -2.93 14.13 -9.78
C ARG A 53 -1.76 13.87 -8.84
N GLN A 54 -0.60 14.42 -9.16
CA GLN A 54 0.52 14.51 -8.21
C GLN A 54 0.40 15.80 -7.39
N PRO A 55 0.71 15.78 -6.08
CA PRO A 55 0.82 17.02 -5.33
C PRO A 55 1.91 17.89 -5.97
N GLU A 56 1.63 19.19 -6.09
CA GLU A 56 2.65 20.16 -6.53
C GLU A 56 3.80 20.08 -5.53
N VAL A 57 4.99 19.72 -6.00
CA VAL A 57 6.22 19.73 -5.18
C VAL A 57 6.52 21.20 -4.90
N TRP A 58 6.58 21.58 -3.62
CA TRP A 58 7.07 22.90 -3.25
C TRP A 58 8.58 22.75 -3.11
N ASP A 59 9.34 23.23 -4.09
CA ASP A 59 10.80 23.36 -3.97
C ASP A 59 11.08 24.33 -2.80
N GLU A 60 11.76 23.82 -1.76
CA GLU A 60 12.26 24.59 -0.62
C GLU A 60 13.59 25.30 -0.91
#